data_AF-A0A3M1R0K3-F1
#
_entry.id   AF-A0A3M1R0K3-F1
#
_cell.length_a   1.000
_cell.length_b   1.000
_cell.length_c   1.000
_cell.angle_alpha   90.00
_cell.angle_beta   90.00
_cell.angle_gamma   90.00
#
_symmetry.space_group_name_H-M   'P 1'
#
loop_
_entity.id
_entity.type
_entity.pdbx_description
1 polymer ?
#
loop_
_entity_poly.entity_id
_entity_poly.type
_entity_poly.pdbx_seq_one_letter_code
_entity_poly.pdbx_strand_id
1 'polypeptide(L)'
;MLFAPALLLLYLALLAGLFVLLQLHLITYAFAAIGLSPEAALLLLAATLAGSYVNLPVTRVRSGPMEVAGRVVRFWGVRFVVPVPVRPQETVVAVNVGGALIPAAVALYLLLDHPGIALRALLATAAVALAVHRVARPVRGLGIATPALLPPLFAVLAAWLLAPHEAARVAYVAGTLGTLVGADLM
;
A
#
# COMPACT_ATOMS: atom_id res chain seq x y z
N MET A 1 15.52 27.74 1.42
CA MET A 1 16.86 27.13 1.22
C MET A 1 17.27 26.16 2.33
N LEU A 2 16.83 26.32 3.58
CA LEU A 2 17.08 25.37 4.70
C LEU A 2 16.37 24.01 4.60
N PHE A 3 15.33 23.90 3.76
CA PHE A 3 14.58 22.65 3.57
C PHE A 3 15.38 21.55 2.87
N ALA A 4 16.24 21.90 1.90
CA ALA A 4 17.00 20.92 1.14
C ALA A 4 18.09 20.22 1.97
N PRO A 5 18.89 20.92 2.81
CA PRO A 5 19.82 20.28 3.73
C PRO A 5 19.12 19.39 4.77
N ALA A 6 18.00 19.83 5.33
CA ALA A 6 17.25 19.05 6.32
C ALA A 6 16.67 17.76 5.73
N LEU A 7 16.12 17.83 4.51
CA LEU A 7 15.63 16.65 3.77
C LEU A 7 16.77 15.69 3.42
N LEU A 8 17.94 16.21 3.03
CA LEU A 8 19.12 15.39 2.76
C LEU A 8 19.61 14.69 4.04
N LEU A 9 19.68 15.39 5.16
CA LEU A 9 20.07 14.79 6.45
C LEU A 9 19.07 13.73 6.90
N LEU A 10 17.77 13.97 6.73
CA LEU A 10 16.74 12.96 7.00
C LEU A 10 16.91 11.73 6.11
N TYR A 11 17.12 11.93 4.81
CA TYR A 11 17.37 10.83 3.87
C TYR A 11 18.59 10.00 4.27
N LEU A 12 19.72 10.66 4.58
CA LEU A 12 20.94 9.98 5.02
C LEU A 12 20.74 9.26 6.36
N ALA A 13 19.99 9.83 7.29
CA ALA A 13 19.66 9.19 8.56
C ALA A 13 18.77 7.95 8.36
N LEU A 14 17.78 8.02 7.47
CA LEU A 14 16.94 6.85 7.10
C LEU A 14 17.77 5.76 6.42
N LEU A 15 18.69 6.14 5.52
CA LEU A 15 19.58 5.20 4.85
C LEU A 15 20.57 4.54 5.82
N ALA A 16 21.16 5.31 6.73
CA ALA A 16 22.01 4.79 7.79
C ALA A 16 21.24 3.87 8.73
N GLY A 17 20.01 4.26 9.10
CA GLY A 17 19.09 3.42 9.87
C GLY A 17 18.81 2.09 9.18
N LEU A 18 18.51 2.10 7.87
CA LEU A 18 18.34 0.89 7.07
C LEU A 18 19.60 -0.01 7.11
N PHE A 19 20.80 0.57 6.95
CA PHE A 19 22.05 -0.17 7.05
C PHE A 19 22.27 -0.79 8.43
N VAL A 20 21.96 -0.06 9.50
CA VAL A 20 22.03 -0.58 10.87
C VAL A 20 21.06 -1.74 11.05
N LEU A 21 19.82 -1.63 10.56
CA LEU A 21 18.83 -2.72 10.62
C LEU A 21 19.27 -3.98 9.87
N LEU A 22 19.94 -3.80 8.72
CA LEU A 22 20.55 -4.89 7.96
C LEU A 22 21.71 -5.54 8.74
N GLN A 23 22.62 -4.73 9.29
CA GLN A 23 23.78 -5.20 10.05
C GLN A 23 23.37 -5.95 11.34
N LEU A 24 22.29 -5.50 11.98
CA LEU A 24 21.71 -6.13 13.16
C LEU A 24 20.87 -7.37 12.82
N HIS A 25 20.76 -7.77 11.55
CA HIS A 25 19.99 -8.94 11.12
C HIS A 25 18.51 -8.89 11.58
N LEU A 26 17.98 -7.69 11.81
CA LEU A 26 16.59 -7.49 12.25
C LEU A 26 15.61 -7.84 11.13
N ILE A 27 15.97 -7.50 9.89
CA ILE A 27 15.18 -7.82 8.70
C ILE A 27 15.15 -9.34 8.50
N THR A 28 16.31 -10.00 8.55
CA THR A 28 16.38 -11.46 8.42
C THR A 28 15.66 -12.17 9.56
N TYR A 29 15.75 -11.67 10.79
CA TYR A 29 14.97 -12.19 11.93
C TYR A 29 13.45 -12.06 11.71
N ALA A 30 12.97 -10.90 11.25
CA ALA A 30 11.54 -10.67 11.01
C ALA A 30 10.98 -11.62 9.94
N PHE A 31 11.75 -11.87 8.88
CA PHE A 31 11.35 -12.83 7.84
C PHE A 31 11.51 -14.29 8.28
N ALA A 32 12.53 -14.61 9.09
CA ALA A 32 12.66 -15.93 9.70
C ALA A 32 11.48 -16.22 10.66
N ALA A 33 10.98 -15.21 11.37
CA ALA A 33 9.84 -15.33 12.27
C ALA A 33 8.53 -15.70 11.53
N ILE A 34 8.42 -15.39 10.23
CA ILE A 34 7.31 -15.84 9.38
C ILE A 34 7.60 -17.17 8.65
N GLY A 35 8.77 -17.77 8.88
CA GLY A 35 9.16 -19.08 8.33
C GLY A 35 9.91 -19.01 6.99
N LEU A 36 10.39 -17.83 6.57
CA LEU A 36 11.15 -17.69 5.33
C LEU A 36 12.66 -17.73 5.60
N SER A 37 13.41 -18.37 4.70
CA SER A 37 14.88 -18.35 4.78
C SER A 37 15.41 -16.92 4.56
N PRO A 38 16.59 -16.58 5.12
CA PRO A 38 17.20 -15.26 4.93
C PRO A 38 17.39 -14.88 3.45
N GLU A 39 17.73 -15.86 2.61
CA GLU A 39 17.92 -15.67 1.17
C GLU A 39 16.58 -15.38 0.48
N ALA A 40 15.54 -16.15 0.80
CA ALA A 40 14.20 -15.93 0.29
C ALA A 40 13.66 -14.55 0.72
N ALA A 41 13.94 -14.14 1.95
CA ALA A 41 13.58 -12.82 2.48
C ALA A 41 14.22 -11.67 1.68
N LEU A 42 15.52 -11.78 1.40
CA LEU A 42 16.27 -10.81 0.59
C LEU A 42 15.76 -10.75 -0.85
N LEU A 43 15.49 -11.91 -1.47
CA LEU A 43 14.92 -11.98 -2.81
C LEU A 43 13.52 -11.39 -2.87
N LEU A 44 12.67 -11.66 -1.87
CA LEU A 44 11.33 -11.08 -1.77
C LEU A 44 11.38 -9.57 -1.55
N LEU A 45 12.30 -9.08 -0.72
CA LEU A 45 12.51 -7.64 -0.57
C LEU A 45 12.94 -7.00 -1.90
N ALA A 46 13.91 -7.59 -2.59
CA ALA A 46 14.35 -7.11 -3.90
C ALA A 46 13.21 -7.15 -4.94
N ALA A 47 12.43 -8.22 -4.96
CA ALA A 47 11.30 -8.41 -5.87
C ALA A 47 10.14 -7.44 -5.57
N THR A 48 9.82 -7.19 -4.31
CA THR A 48 8.80 -6.21 -3.91
C THR A 48 9.25 -4.78 -4.26
N LEU A 49 10.51 -4.43 -4.03
CA LEU A 49 11.06 -3.13 -4.45
C LEU A 49 11.05 -2.95 -5.97
N ALA A 50 11.57 -3.93 -6.72
CA ALA A 50 11.58 -3.88 -8.18
C ALA A 50 10.14 -3.87 -8.76
N GLY A 51 9.27 -4.73 -8.22
CA GLY A 51 7.86 -4.82 -8.61
C GLY A 51 7.05 -3.59 -8.23
N SER A 52 7.48 -2.77 -7.28
CA SER A 52 6.75 -1.56 -6.88
C SER A 52 6.62 -0.53 -8.01
N TYR A 53 7.54 -0.56 -8.98
CA TYR A 53 7.50 0.28 -10.18
C TYR A 53 6.52 -0.22 -11.25
N VAL A 54 5.97 -1.42 -11.09
CA VAL A 54 5.10 -2.06 -12.08
C VAL A 54 3.65 -1.99 -11.61
N ASN A 55 2.82 -1.26 -12.35
CA ASN A 55 1.38 -1.15 -12.12
C ASN A 55 0.63 -1.82 -13.27
N LEU A 56 -0.15 -2.86 -12.97
CA LEU A 56 -0.94 -3.60 -13.94
C LEU A 56 -2.33 -2.98 -14.05
N PRO A 57 -2.71 -2.37 -15.19
CA PRO A 57 -4.04 -1.78 -15.35
C PRO A 57 -5.12 -2.86 -15.33
N VAL A 58 -6.12 -2.71 -14.47
CA VAL A 58 -7.24 -3.65 -14.33
C VAL A 58 -8.49 -3.11 -15.01
N THR A 59 -8.85 -1.85 -14.73
CA THR A 59 -10.04 -1.23 -15.31
C THR A 59 -9.91 0.28 -15.41
N ARG A 60 -10.85 0.91 -16.13
CA ARG A 60 -10.95 2.36 -16.27
C ARG A 60 -12.31 2.79 -15.75
N VAL A 61 -12.29 3.70 -14.79
CA VAL A 61 -13.50 4.26 -14.18
C VAL A 61 -13.65 5.70 -14.65
N ARG A 62 -14.86 6.09 -15.06
CA ARG A 62 -15.15 7.49 -15.40
C ARG A 62 -15.23 8.29 -14.10
N SER A 63 -14.32 9.23 -13.92
CA SER A 63 -14.18 10.04 -12.72
C SER A 63 -14.72 11.45 -12.98
N GLY A 64 -15.83 11.80 -12.33
CA GLY A 64 -16.33 13.18 -12.21
C GLY A 64 -17.04 13.78 -13.43
N PRO A 65 -17.80 14.88 -13.23
CA PRO A 65 -18.41 15.63 -14.32
C PRO A 65 -17.31 16.20 -15.23
N MET A 66 -17.63 16.27 -16.52
CA MET A 66 -16.78 16.86 -17.54
C MET A 66 -16.22 18.20 -17.06
N GLU A 67 -14.90 18.34 -16.98
CA GLU A 67 -14.31 19.67 -16.77
C GLU A 67 -14.70 20.53 -17.97
N VAL A 68 -15.47 21.58 -17.71
CA VAL A 68 -15.84 22.56 -18.72
C VAL A 68 -14.74 23.62 -18.71
N ALA A 69 -13.79 23.51 -19.64
CA ALA A 69 -12.86 24.60 -19.87
C ALA A 69 -13.62 25.75 -20.58
N GLY A 70 -13.67 26.92 -19.95
CA GLY A 70 -14.21 28.12 -20.59
C GLY A 70 -13.25 28.61 -21.66
N ARG A 71 -13.54 28.37 -22.94
CA ARG A 71 -12.79 29.00 -24.04
C ARG A 71 -13.37 30.38 -24.30
N VAL A 72 -12.56 31.42 -24.13
CA VAL A 72 -12.96 32.77 -24.52
C VAL A 72 -12.86 32.90 -26.03
N VAL A 73 -14.01 33.10 -26.69
CA VAL A 73 -14.10 33.35 -28.14
C VAL A 73 -14.51 34.81 -28.34
N ARG A 74 -13.80 35.55 -29.21
CA ARG A 74 -14.21 36.90 -29.62
C ARG A 74 -15.06 36.81 -30.88
N PHE A 75 -16.26 37.37 -30.83
CA PHE A 75 -17.12 37.55 -31.99
C PHE A 75 -17.66 38.97 -31.98
N TRP A 76 -17.42 39.74 -33.05
CA TRP A 76 -17.80 41.16 -33.16
C TRP A 76 -17.32 42.05 -32.00
N GLY A 77 -16.09 41.84 -31.52
CA GLY A 77 -15.51 42.62 -30.42
C GLY A 77 -16.01 42.25 -29.01
N VAL A 78 -17.04 41.41 -28.90
CA VAL A 78 -17.58 40.90 -27.64
C VAL A 78 -16.88 39.59 -27.25
N ARG A 79 -16.55 39.44 -25.96
CA ARG A 79 -15.94 38.23 -25.39
C ARG A 79 -17.03 37.28 -24.91
N PHE A 80 -17.10 36.09 -25.49
CA PHE A 80 -18.01 35.02 -25.08
C PHE A 80 -17.21 33.88 -24.42
N VAL A 81 -17.69 33.36 -23.28
CA VAL A 81 -17.13 32.15 -22.65
C VAL A 81 -17.93 30.96 -23.14
N VAL A 82 -17.35 30.14 -24.02
CA VAL A 82 -18.00 28.94 -24.56
C VAL A 82 -17.55 27.72 -23.75
N PRO A 83 -18.49 26.94 -23.20
CA PRO A 83 -18.20 25.63 -22.62
C PRO A 83 -17.54 24.72 -23.65
N VAL A 84 -16.28 24.34 -23.47
CA VAL A 84 -15.66 23.31 -24.31
C VAL A 84 -15.63 22.00 -23.52
N PRO A 85 -16.24 20.92 -24.04
CA PRO A 85 -16.07 19.58 -23.50
C PRO A 85 -14.57 19.20 -23.43
N VAL A 86 -13.99 19.15 -22.23
CA VAL A 86 -12.72 18.44 -22.02
C VAL A 86 -13.09 16.95 -21.93
N ARG A 87 -12.24 16.05 -22.46
CA ARG A 87 -12.51 14.60 -22.45
C ARG A 87 -12.91 14.13 -21.04
N PRO A 88 -13.78 13.12 -20.92
CA PRO A 88 -14.09 12.53 -19.61
C PRO A 88 -12.79 12.21 -18.88
N GLN A 89 -12.65 12.67 -17.64
CA GLN A 89 -11.51 12.25 -16.82
C GLN A 89 -11.71 10.75 -16.56
N GLU A 90 -10.84 9.92 -17.11
CA GLU A 90 -10.78 8.49 -16.81
C GLU A 90 -9.72 8.26 -15.73
N THR A 91 -10.10 7.57 -14.66
CA THR A 91 -9.16 7.04 -13.68
C THR A 91 -8.86 5.59 -14.03
N VAL A 92 -7.58 5.28 -14.26
CA VAL A 92 -7.12 3.89 -14.44
C VAL A 92 -6.92 3.29 -13.05
N VAL A 93 -7.68 2.23 -12.76
CA VAL A 93 -7.45 1.39 -11.58
C VAL A 93 -6.41 0.35 -11.95
N ALA A 94 -5.30 0.34 -11.22
CA ALA A 94 -4.19 -0.57 -11.43
C ALA A 94 -3.82 -1.29 -10.14
N VAL A 95 -3.33 -2.53 -10.26
CA VAL A 95 -2.78 -3.31 -9.15
C VAL A 95 -1.26 -3.23 -9.19
N ASN A 96 -0.66 -2.84 -8.07
CA ASN A 96 0.78 -2.75 -7.94
C ASN A 96 1.42 -4.13 -7.72
N VAL A 97 2.46 -4.47 -8.48
CA VAL A 97 3.10 -5.79 -8.37
C VAL A 97 3.82 -5.94 -7.03
N GLY A 98 4.64 -4.96 -6.65
CA GLY A 98 5.46 -5.03 -5.44
C GLY A 98 4.71 -4.75 -4.15
N GLY A 99 3.66 -3.93 -4.21
CA GLY A 99 2.88 -3.45 -3.06
C GLY A 99 1.59 -4.22 -2.82
N ALA A 100 1.06 -4.95 -3.81
CA ALA A 100 -0.17 -5.74 -3.65
C ALA A 100 0.00 -7.19 -4.07
N LEU A 101 0.48 -7.45 -5.30
CA LEU A 101 0.49 -8.80 -5.86
C LEU A 101 1.48 -9.73 -5.15
N ILE A 102 2.76 -9.35 -5.06
CA ILE A 102 3.79 -10.14 -4.38
C ILE A 102 3.45 -10.34 -2.90
N PRO A 103 3.11 -9.29 -2.12
CA PRO A 103 2.71 -9.46 -0.72
C PRO A 103 1.50 -10.40 -0.54
N ALA A 104 0.46 -10.26 -1.38
CA ALA A 104 -0.71 -11.13 -1.33
C ALA A 104 -0.36 -12.59 -1.67
N ALA A 105 0.56 -12.82 -2.62
CA ALA A 105 1.05 -14.16 -2.94
C ALA A 105 1.79 -14.79 -1.75
N VAL A 106 2.62 -14.03 -1.04
CA VAL A 106 3.30 -14.51 0.19
C VAL A 106 2.27 -14.81 1.29
N ALA A 107 1.28 -13.94 1.48
CA ALA A 107 0.22 -14.17 2.46
C ALA A 107 -0.57 -15.45 2.14
N LEU A 108 -0.88 -15.69 0.86
CA LEU A 108 -1.54 -16.93 0.42
C LEU A 108 -0.64 -18.15 0.63
N TYR A 109 0.65 -18.06 0.30
CA TYR A 109 1.63 -19.11 0.57
C TYR A 109 1.65 -19.49 2.05
N LEU A 110 1.71 -18.53 2.96
CA LEU A 110 1.71 -18.79 4.40
C LEU A 110 0.42 -19.49 4.87
N LEU A 111 -0.74 -19.12 4.32
CA LEU A 111 -2.02 -19.76 4.63
C LEU A 111 -2.09 -21.22 4.14
N LEU A 112 -1.51 -21.49 2.96
CA LEU A 112 -1.47 -22.83 2.38
C LEU A 112 -0.46 -23.74 3.08
N ASP A 113 0.70 -23.20 3.43
CA ASP A 113 1.77 -23.92 4.10
C ASP A 113 1.45 -24.18 5.59
N HIS A 114 0.71 -23.26 6.23
CA HIS A 114 0.31 -23.36 7.63
C HIS A 114 -1.22 -23.29 7.80
N PRO A 115 -1.99 -24.31 7.34
CA PRO A 115 -3.46 -24.25 7.38
C PRO A 115 -4.03 -24.09 8.80
N GLY A 116 -3.28 -24.50 9.84
CA GLY A 116 -3.67 -24.34 11.25
C GLY A 116 -3.80 -22.89 11.73
N ILE A 117 -3.24 -21.90 11.01
CA ILE A 117 -3.41 -20.48 11.33
C ILE A 117 -4.56 -19.82 10.58
N ALA A 118 -5.16 -20.48 9.58
CA ALA A 118 -6.05 -19.85 8.62
C ALA A 118 -7.25 -19.15 9.27
N LEU A 119 -7.95 -19.80 10.20
CA LEU A 119 -9.09 -19.18 10.90
C LEU A 119 -8.67 -17.91 11.64
N ARG A 120 -7.59 -17.96 12.42
CA ARG A 120 -7.09 -16.82 13.20
C ARG A 120 -6.61 -15.70 12.28
N ALA A 121 -5.94 -16.04 11.20
CA ALA A 121 -5.49 -15.11 10.18
C ALA A 121 -6.66 -14.42 9.46
N LEU A 122 -7.73 -15.14 9.13
CA LEU A 122 -8.93 -14.55 8.52
C LEU A 122 -9.67 -13.62 9.49
N LEU A 123 -9.81 -14.01 10.76
CA LEU A 123 -10.40 -13.15 11.79
C LEU A 123 -9.56 -11.87 12.02
N ALA A 124 -8.24 -12.02 12.11
CA ALA A 124 -7.32 -10.89 12.22
C ALA A 124 -7.38 -10.00 10.98
N THR A 125 -7.43 -10.59 9.78
CA THR A 125 -7.56 -9.87 8.49
C THR A 125 -8.84 -9.03 8.48
N ALA A 126 -9.98 -9.60 8.89
CA ALA A 126 -11.24 -8.87 8.96
C ALA A 126 -11.18 -7.69 9.95
N ALA A 127 -10.58 -7.90 11.13
CA ALA A 127 -10.40 -6.84 12.11
C ALA A 127 -9.49 -5.71 11.59
N VAL A 128 -8.36 -6.06 10.97
CA VAL A 128 -7.44 -5.09 10.36
C VAL A 128 -8.10 -4.35 9.21
N ALA A 129 -8.83 -5.04 8.32
CA ALA A 129 -9.53 -4.41 7.21
C ALA A 129 -10.54 -3.35 7.69
N LEU A 130 -11.34 -3.69 8.70
CA LEU A 130 -12.28 -2.74 9.31
C LEU A 130 -11.55 -1.54 9.92
N ALA A 131 -10.42 -1.74 10.61
CA ALA A 131 -9.64 -0.67 11.20
C ALA A 131 -8.97 0.22 10.14
N VAL A 132 -8.39 -0.38 9.10
CA VAL A 132 -7.74 0.33 7.99
C VAL A 132 -8.75 1.15 7.21
N HIS A 133 -9.91 0.58 6.88
CA HIS A 133 -10.99 1.29 6.17
C HIS A 133 -11.42 2.58 6.91
N ARG A 134 -11.43 2.56 8.26
CA ARG A 134 -11.78 3.73 9.07
C ARG A 134 -10.75 4.85 9.03
N VAL A 135 -9.49 4.54 8.71
CA VAL A 135 -8.39 5.52 8.69
C VAL A 135 -7.92 5.88 7.29
N ALA A 136 -8.26 5.06 6.28
CA ALA A 136 -8.00 5.31 4.87
C ALA A 136 -8.80 6.53 4.38
N ARG A 137 -8.17 7.39 3.57
CA ARG A 137 -8.83 8.55 2.98
C ARG A 137 -8.46 8.69 1.51
N PRO A 138 -9.43 8.95 0.61
CA PRO A 138 -9.12 9.30 -0.77
C PRO A 138 -8.50 10.71 -0.83
N VAL A 139 -7.31 10.79 -1.41
CA VAL A 139 -6.53 12.04 -1.59
C VAL A 139 -6.32 12.28 -3.08
N ARG A 140 -6.77 13.43 -3.58
CA ARG A 140 -6.64 13.81 -5.00
C ARG A 140 -5.17 13.81 -5.43
N GLY A 141 -4.88 13.14 -6.54
CA GLY A 141 -3.52 13.03 -7.09
C GLY A 141 -2.61 12.02 -6.39
N LEU A 142 -3.02 11.43 -5.26
CA LEU A 142 -2.26 10.41 -4.53
C LEU A 142 -2.96 9.04 -4.52
N GLY A 143 -4.30 9.01 -4.66
CA GLY A 143 -5.10 7.80 -4.52
C GLY A 143 -5.60 7.64 -3.08
N ILE A 144 -5.67 6.40 -2.59
CA ILE A 144 -6.09 6.13 -1.22
C ILE A 144 -4.87 6.21 -0.30
N ALA A 145 -4.92 7.11 0.68
CA ALA A 145 -3.85 7.31 1.64
C ALA A 145 -4.23 6.70 2.99
N THR A 146 -3.34 5.89 3.55
CA THR A 146 -3.41 5.36 4.91
C THR A 146 -2.19 5.82 5.71
N PRO A 147 -2.35 6.17 7.01
CA PRO A 147 -1.19 6.49 7.84
C PRO A 147 -0.27 5.27 7.97
N ALA A 148 0.97 5.36 7.48
CA ALA A 148 1.84 4.20 7.23
C ALA A 148 2.04 3.25 8.42
N LEU A 149 2.06 3.76 9.66
CA LEU A 149 2.28 2.96 10.86
C LEU A 149 1.01 2.28 11.41
N LEU A 150 -0.19 2.79 11.08
CA LEU A 150 -1.42 2.25 11.66
C LEU A 150 -1.73 0.83 11.20
N PRO A 151 -1.69 0.48 9.90
CA PRO A 151 -1.98 -0.89 9.47
C PRO A 151 -1.05 -1.96 10.10
N PRO A 152 0.28 -1.77 10.13
CA PRO A 152 1.17 -2.70 10.82
C PRO A 152 0.89 -2.82 12.32
N LEU A 153 0.55 -1.72 13.00
CA LEU A 153 0.21 -1.76 14.43
C LEU A 153 -1.09 -2.53 14.68
N PHE A 154 -2.12 -2.29 13.88
CA PHE A 154 -3.36 -3.06 13.96
C PHE A 154 -3.12 -4.55 13.72
N ALA A 155 -2.26 -4.90 12.76
CA ALA A 155 -1.92 -6.28 12.46
C ALA A 155 -1.19 -6.97 13.62
N VAL A 156 -0.20 -6.32 14.22
CA VAL A 156 0.53 -6.86 15.39
C VAL A 156 -0.42 -7.06 16.57
N LEU A 157 -1.26 -6.07 16.87
CA LEU A 157 -2.22 -6.16 17.97
C LEU A 157 -3.24 -7.29 17.77
N ALA A 158 -3.81 -7.38 16.56
CA ALA A 158 -4.76 -8.45 16.23
C ALA A 158 -4.10 -9.84 16.28
N ALA A 159 -2.88 -9.96 15.77
CA ALA A 159 -2.15 -11.22 15.75
C ALA A 159 -1.72 -11.68 17.15
N TRP A 160 -1.26 -10.77 18.01
CA TRP A 160 -0.95 -11.09 19.41
C TRP A 160 -2.18 -11.55 20.19
N LEU A 161 -3.33 -10.92 19.96
CA LEU A 161 -4.56 -11.30 20.65
C LEU A 161 -5.12 -12.64 20.18
N LEU A 162 -5.10 -12.90 18.87
CA LEU A 162 -5.78 -14.06 18.27
C LEU A 162 -4.87 -15.28 18.09
N ALA A 163 -3.56 -15.08 17.96
CA ALA A 163 -2.59 -16.11 17.62
C ALA A 163 -1.20 -15.84 18.23
N PRO A 164 -1.06 -15.73 19.56
CA PRO A 164 0.19 -15.31 20.21
C PRO A 164 1.41 -16.15 19.84
N HIS A 165 1.24 -17.47 19.68
CA HIS A 165 2.31 -18.39 19.29
C HIS A 165 2.71 -18.30 17.81
N GLU A 166 1.84 -17.74 16.97
CA GLU A 166 1.96 -17.68 15.50
C GLU A 166 1.91 -16.22 15.02
N ALA A 167 2.17 -15.28 15.93
CA ALA A 167 1.81 -13.88 15.75
C ALA A 167 2.51 -13.23 14.57
N ALA A 168 3.76 -13.60 14.30
CA ALA A 168 4.49 -13.06 13.15
C ALA A 168 3.80 -13.42 11.83
N ARG A 169 3.46 -14.70 11.62
CA ARG A 169 2.78 -15.17 10.40
C ARG A 169 1.39 -14.56 10.27
N VAL A 170 0.63 -14.55 11.36
CA VAL A 170 -0.72 -13.97 11.37
C VAL A 170 -0.68 -12.45 11.15
N ALA A 171 0.29 -11.73 11.73
CA ALA A 171 0.47 -10.30 11.50
C ALA A 171 0.84 -10.00 10.04
N TYR A 172 1.68 -10.83 9.42
CA TYR A 172 2.01 -10.66 8.00
C TYR A 172 0.76 -10.83 7.12
N VAL A 173 0.00 -11.91 7.32
CA VAL A 173 -1.22 -12.17 6.53
C VAL A 173 -2.27 -11.09 6.77
N ALA A 174 -2.60 -10.82 8.04
CA ALA A 174 -3.62 -9.85 8.41
C ALA A 174 -3.24 -8.41 8.05
N GLY A 175 -1.98 -8.04 8.22
CA GLY A 175 -1.47 -6.73 7.81
C GLY A 175 -1.52 -6.56 6.31
N THR A 176 -1.10 -7.56 5.54
CA THR A 176 -1.11 -7.47 4.08
C THR A 176 -2.53 -7.50 3.51
N LEU A 177 -3.27 -8.60 3.75
CA LEU A 177 -4.60 -8.77 3.18
C LEU A 177 -5.59 -7.78 3.79
N GLY A 178 -5.48 -7.51 5.10
CA GLY A 178 -6.37 -6.56 5.77
C GLY A 178 -6.16 -5.14 5.28
N THR A 179 -4.93 -4.72 5.01
CA THR A 179 -4.67 -3.39 4.44
C THR A 179 -5.23 -3.28 3.02
N LEU A 180 -4.97 -4.27 2.15
CA LEU A 180 -5.48 -4.26 0.78
C LEU A 180 -7.02 -4.27 0.75
N VAL A 181 -7.66 -5.12 1.54
CA VAL A 181 -9.13 -5.17 1.61
C VAL A 181 -9.68 -3.87 2.19
N GLY A 182 -9.15 -3.41 3.33
CA GLY A 182 -9.67 -2.25 4.04
C GLY A 182 -9.44 -0.93 3.32
N ALA A 183 -8.29 -0.75 2.67
CA ALA A 183 -7.98 0.48 1.94
C ALA A 183 -8.54 0.47 0.52
N ASP A 184 -8.43 -0.64 -0.21
CA ASP A 184 -8.63 -0.63 -1.67
C ASP A 184 -9.98 -1.23 -2.12
N LEU A 185 -10.66 -2.01 -1.27
CA LEU A 185 -11.92 -2.68 -1.62
C LEU A 185 -13.15 -2.17 -0.85
N MET A 186 -12.97 -1.65 0.36
CA MET A 186 -14.04 -1.17 1.24
C MET A 186 -14.18 0.34 1.15
#